data_AF-A0A0D8X7T3-F1
#
_entry.id   AF-A0A0D8X7T3-F1
#
_cell.length_a   1.000
_cell.length_b   1.000
_cell.length_c   1.000
_cell.angle_alpha   90.00
_cell.angle_beta   90.00
_cell.angle_gamma   90.00
#
_symmetry.space_group_name_H-M   'P 1'
#
loop_
_entity.id
_entity.type
_entity.pdbx_description
1 polymer ?
#
loop_
_entity_poly.entity_id
_entity_poly.type
_entity_poly.pdbx_seq_one_letter_code
_entity_poly.pdbx_strand_id
1 'polypeptide(L)'
;MCINDGMDEICCENSLQRQRRKIKSKEDFSACTDLLNPITLVSDCPARAHLCNDALYFKTMTKQCPKTCNRCPGTPGATIPPPEVSGCRDFVSPITGVSDCPQRSNYCTHPLYRSVMIMQCSKTCGFCT
;
A
#
# COMPACT_ATOMS: atom_id res chain seq x y z
N MET A 1 -4.17 43.12 28.95
CA MET A 1 -4.31 44.10 27.86
C MET A 1 -4.06 43.34 26.56
N CYS A 2 -5.09 43.03 25.78
CA CYS A 2 -4.94 42.35 24.49
C CYS A 2 -4.91 43.43 23.40
N ILE A 3 -3.91 43.37 22.53
CA ILE A 3 -3.73 44.33 21.45
C ILE A 3 -4.48 43.76 20.25
N ASN A 4 -5.47 44.49 19.73
CA ASN A 4 -6.20 44.10 18.52
C ASN A 4 -5.50 44.69 17.30
N ASP A 5 -4.80 43.85 16.55
CA ASP A 5 -4.44 44.12 15.15
C ASP A 5 -4.99 42.96 14.31
N GLY A 6 -5.78 43.29 13.28
CA GLY A 6 -6.68 42.36 12.62
C GLY A 6 -6.02 41.05 12.16
N MET A 7 -6.58 39.93 12.66
CA MET A 7 -6.28 38.53 12.33
C MET A 7 -5.18 37.80 13.12
N ASP A 8 -5.01 38.07 14.42
CA ASP A 8 -4.83 37.04 15.46
C ASP A 8 -4.91 37.71 16.86
N GLU A 9 -5.79 37.24 17.76
CA GLU A 9 -5.82 37.75 19.14
C GLU A 9 -4.78 37.00 19.98
N ILE A 10 -3.59 37.57 20.12
CA ILE A 10 -2.55 37.05 21.04
C ILE A 10 -2.81 37.63 22.44
N CYS A 11 -3.65 36.96 23.22
CA CYS A 11 -3.67 37.13 24.67
C CYS A 11 -2.72 36.10 25.30
N CYS A 12 -1.69 36.59 26.00
CA CYS A 12 -0.78 35.73 26.74
C CYS A 12 -1.46 35.30 28.05
N GLU A 13 -1.91 34.05 28.17
CA GLU A 13 -2.40 33.53 29.46
C GLU A 13 -1.71 32.23 29.87
N ASN A 14 -1.06 32.33 31.04
CA ASN A 14 -0.53 31.22 31.81
C ASN A 14 -1.67 30.41 32.44
N SER A 15 -1.66 29.11 32.15
CA SER A 15 -2.23 27.97 32.88
C SER A 15 -3.22 28.25 34.03
N LEU A 16 -4.50 27.97 33.80
CA LEU A 16 -5.30 26.95 34.51
C LEU A 16 -6.70 26.80 33.85
N GLN A 17 -6.90 25.67 33.18
CA GLN A 17 -8.17 25.10 32.68
C GLN A 17 -8.93 25.77 31.51
N ARG A 18 -8.45 25.51 30.30
CA ARG A 18 -9.22 25.31 29.05
C ARG A 18 -8.27 24.54 28.14
N GLN A 19 -8.54 23.36 27.60
CA GLN A 19 -9.72 22.91 26.89
C GLN A 19 -9.76 21.39 27.03
N ARG A 20 -10.96 20.79 26.98
CA ARG A 20 -11.10 19.38 26.60
C ARG A 20 -10.22 19.16 25.38
N ARG A 21 -9.09 18.45 25.51
CA ARG A 21 -8.35 17.96 24.36
C ARG A 21 -9.34 17.07 23.64
N LYS A 22 -9.96 17.63 22.62
CA LYS A 22 -10.61 16.90 21.56
C LYS A 22 -9.46 16.05 21.04
N ILE A 23 -9.37 14.79 21.49
CA ILE A 23 -8.73 13.73 20.73
C ILE A 23 -9.63 13.62 19.50
N LYS A 24 -9.47 14.58 18.59
CA LYS A 24 -9.93 14.47 17.24
C LYS A 24 -8.96 13.46 16.69
N SER A 25 -9.39 12.20 16.70
CA SER A 25 -8.86 11.11 15.90
C SER A 25 -8.87 11.56 14.44
N LYS A 26 -7.91 12.42 14.11
CA LYS A 26 -7.48 12.71 12.77
C LYS A 26 -6.46 11.61 12.54
N GLU A 27 -6.95 10.46 12.07
CA GLU A 27 -6.08 9.40 11.60
C GLU A 27 -5.09 10.03 10.63
N ASP A 28 -3.82 9.95 11.01
CA ASP A 28 -2.68 10.44 10.26
C ASP A 28 -2.52 9.55 9.02
N PHE A 29 -3.31 9.85 8.00
CA PHE A 29 -3.14 9.34 6.65
C PHE A 29 -1.98 10.13 6.00
N SER A 30 -0.72 9.86 6.35
CA SER A 30 0.39 10.32 5.50
C SER A 30 1.76 9.66 5.71
N ALA A 31 2.04 8.93 6.78
CA ALA A 31 3.32 8.24 6.89
C ALA A 31 3.26 6.86 6.22
N CYS A 32 3.21 6.80 4.89
CA CYS A 32 3.49 5.54 4.21
C CYS A 32 4.99 5.25 4.20
N THR A 33 5.44 4.69 5.31
CA THR A 33 6.82 4.29 5.52
C THR A 33 6.85 2.86 6.02
N ASP A 34 7.96 2.18 5.73
CA ASP A 34 8.17 0.84 6.24
C ASP A 34 8.35 0.88 7.76
N LEU A 35 7.77 -0.10 8.44
CA LEU A 35 7.90 -0.25 9.87
C LEU A 35 9.35 -0.60 10.21
N LEU A 36 9.83 0.02 11.28
CA LEU A 36 11.12 -0.28 11.88
C LEU A 36 10.94 -1.37 12.94
N ASN A 37 11.93 -2.22 13.06
CA ASN A 37 12.02 -3.13 14.17
C ASN A 37 12.16 -2.32 15.48
N PRO A 38 11.36 -2.59 16.52
CA PRO A 38 11.35 -1.79 17.75
C PRO A 38 12.64 -1.91 18.58
N ILE A 39 13.47 -2.91 18.32
CA ILE A 39 14.73 -3.15 19.04
C ILE A 39 15.91 -2.55 18.27
N THR A 40 15.97 -2.78 16.95
CA THR A 40 17.13 -2.35 16.14
C THR A 40 16.92 -0.99 15.48
N LEU A 41 15.70 -0.46 15.47
CA LEU A 41 15.31 0.78 14.76
C LEU A 41 15.64 0.74 13.25
N VAL A 42 15.83 -0.45 12.68
CA VAL A 42 16.11 -0.67 11.24
C VAL A 42 14.92 -1.39 10.60
N SER A 43 14.65 -1.11 9.33
CA SER A 43 13.62 -1.82 8.57
C SER A 43 14.17 -3.10 7.94
N ASP A 44 13.51 -4.22 8.22
CA ASP A 44 13.78 -5.52 7.58
C ASP A 44 13.12 -5.64 6.18
N CYS A 45 12.33 -4.63 5.77
CA CYS A 45 11.55 -4.66 4.54
C CYS A 45 12.39 -4.81 3.27
N PRO A 46 13.56 -4.15 3.09
CA PRO A 46 14.39 -4.33 1.89
C PRO A 46 14.80 -5.78 1.65
N ALA A 47 15.15 -6.52 2.70
CA ALA A 47 15.52 -7.94 2.61
C ALA A 47 14.31 -8.84 2.26
N ARG A 48 13.09 -8.39 2.57
CA ARG A 48 11.83 -9.13 2.40
C ARG A 48 11.01 -8.68 1.19
N ALA A 49 11.55 -7.81 0.34
CA ALA A 49 10.82 -7.28 -0.83
C ALA A 49 10.27 -8.38 -1.76
N HIS A 50 10.96 -9.51 -1.87
CA HIS A 50 10.51 -10.67 -2.66
C HIS A 50 9.18 -11.28 -2.14
N LEU A 51 8.86 -11.09 -0.86
CA LEU A 51 7.62 -11.57 -0.23
C LEU A 51 6.43 -10.65 -0.48
N CYS A 52 6.62 -9.48 -1.11
CA CYS A 52 5.52 -8.56 -1.37
C CYS A 52 4.39 -9.28 -2.12
N ASN A 53 4.71 -10.09 -3.12
CA ASN A 53 3.71 -10.78 -3.96
C ASN A 53 3.39 -12.21 -3.50
N ASP A 54 3.98 -12.66 -2.40
CA ASP A 54 3.67 -13.98 -1.85
C ASP A 54 2.28 -13.95 -1.17
N ALA A 55 1.41 -14.91 -1.50
CA ALA A 55 0.03 -14.93 -1.02
C ALA A 55 -0.09 -15.01 0.52
N LEU A 56 0.84 -15.71 1.19
CA LEU A 56 0.86 -15.84 2.64
C LEU A 56 1.31 -14.55 3.30
N TYR A 57 2.31 -13.89 2.71
CA TYR A 57 2.92 -12.68 3.28
C TYR A 57 2.31 -11.39 2.76
N PHE A 58 1.42 -11.43 1.77
CA PHE A 58 0.83 -10.27 1.12
C PHE A 58 0.28 -9.27 2.13
N LYS A 59 -0.59 -9.72 3.04
CA LYS A 59 -1.21 -8.87 4.08
C LYS A 59 -0.17 -8.31 5.05
N THR A 60 0.80 -9.13 5.44
CA THR A 60 1.87 -8.76 6.37
C THR A 60 2.76 -7.69 5.77
N MET A 61 3.16 -7.87 4.51
CA MET A 61 3.99 -6.95 3.77
C MET A 61 3.26 -5.65 3.44
N THR A 62 1.94 -5.68 3.19
CA THR A 62 1.13 -4.45 3.04
C THR A 62 1.09 -3.62 4.32
N LYS A 63 1.06 -4.26 5.50
CA LYS A 63 1.01 -3.55 6.78
C LYS A 63 2.38 -3.07 7.24
N GLN A 64 3.38 -3.95 7.16
CA GLN A 64 4.71 -3.67 7.70
C GLN A 64 5.62 -2.97 6.70
N CYS A 65 5.43 -3.21 5.41
CA CYS A 65 6.32 -2.74 4.36
C CYS A 65 5.55 -2.04 3.22
N PRO A 66 4.63 -1.11 3.52
CA PRO A 66 3.80 -0.50 2.49
C PRO A 66 4.63 0.31 1.49
N LYS A 67 5.77 0.89 1.90
CA LYS A 67 6.64 1.65 0.99
C LYS A 67 7.49 0.72 0.14
N THR A 68 8.15 -0.27 0.75
CA THR A 68 8.94 -1.28 0.02
C THR A 68 8.08 -2.06 -1.00
N CYS A 69 6.80 -2.31 -0.69
CA CYS A 69 5.90 -3.00 -1.60
C CYS A 69 5.09 -2.08 -2.52
N ASN A 70 5.34 -0.77 -2.52
CA ASN A 70 4.61 0.24 -3.31
C ASN A 70 3.08 0.24 -3.10
N ARG A 71 2.65 0.16 -1.84
CA ARG A 71 1.24 0.09 -1.40
C ARG A 71 0.80 1.34 -0.61
N CYS A 72 1.48 2.46 -0.85
CA CYS A 72 1.27 3.71 -0.11
C CYS A 72 0.05 4.51 -0.56
N PRO A 73 -0.98 4.73 0.28
CA PRO A 73 -2.19 5.44 -0.14
C PRO A 73 -1.85 6.80 -0.76
N GLY A 74 -2.36 7.06 -1.97
CA GLY A 74 -2.05 8.27 -2.75
C GLY A 74 -0.99 8.11 -3.86
N THR A 75 -0.35 6.95 -3.99
CA THR A 75 0.32 6.57 -5.26
C THR A 75 -0.73 6.03 -6.25
N PRO A 76 -0.57 6.23 -7.58
CA PRO A 76 -1.40 5.59 -8.62
C PRO A 76 -1.17 4.05 -8.65
N GLY A 77 -1.53 3.39 -7.56
CA GLY A 77 -1.24 1.99 -7.24
C GLY A 77 -1.57 1.56 -5.80
N ALA A 78 -2.04 2.46 -4.92
CA ALA A 78 -2.34 2.11 -3.52
C ALA A 78 -3.81 2.10 -3.14
N THR A 79 -4.67 2.61 -4.01
CA THR A 79 -5.99 2.02 -4.18
C THR A 79 -5.79 0.98 -5.28
N ILE A 80 -5.42 -0.24 -4.90
CA ILE A 80 -5.88 -1.38 -5.69
C ILE A 80 -7.22 -1.74 -5.03
N PRO A 81 -8.36 -1.13 -5.43
CA PRO A 81 -9.59 -1.91 -5.37
C PRO A 81 -9.30 -3.21 -6.14
N PRO A 82 -9.94 -4.36 -5.80
CA PRO A 82 -9.70 -5.64 -6.47
C PRO A 82 -9.51 -5.39 -7.97
N PRO A 83 -8.40 -5.83 -8.57
CA PRO A 83 -7.86 -5.27 -9.79
C PRO A 83 -8.98 -5.10 -10.79
N GLU A 84 -9.44 -3.87 -10.95
CA GLU A 84 -10.19 -3.48 -12.12
C GLU A 84 -9.21 -3.74 -13.25
N VAL A 85 -9.51 -4.78 -14.02
CA VAL A 85 -8.74 -5.32 -15.14
C VAL A 85 -8.52 -4.21 -16.17
N SER A 86 -7.59 -3.31 -15.89
CA SER A 86 -7.13 -2.28 -16.80
C SER A 86 -6.28 -2.97 -17.86
N GLY A 87 -6.99 -3.56 -18.81
CA GLY A 87 -6.47 -4.39 -19.88
C GLY A 87 -6.61 -5.87 -19.54
N CYS A 88 -7.58 -6.53 -20.16
CA CYS A 88 -7.61 -7.99 -20.27
C CYS A 88 -6.44 -8.44 -21.15
N ARG A 89 -5.24 -8.54 -20.55
CA ARG A 89 -4.03 -8.93 -21.25
C ARG A 89 -3.11 -9.73 -20.35
N ASP A 90 -2.35 -10.59 -20.99
CA ASP A 90 -1.27 -11.31 -20.34
C ASP A 90 -0.02 -10.44 -20.27
N PHE A 91 0.71 -10.56 -19.17
CA PHE A 91 1.97 -9.88 -18.96
C PHE A 91 3.03 -10.56 -19.82
N VAL A 92 3.88 -9.74 -20.42
CA VAL A 92 5.01 -10.19 -21.22
C VAL A 92 6.30 -9.89 -20.48
N SER A 93 7.32 -10.72 -20.69
CA SER A 93 8.66 -10.44 -20.18
C SER A 93 9.18 -9.13 -20.79
N PRO A 94 9.75 -8.21 -19.99
CA PRO A 94 10.30 -6.96 -20.50
C PRO A 94 11.57 -7.16 -21.35
N ILE A 95 12.15 -8.36 -21.31
CA ILE A 95 13.38 -8.71 -22.04
C ILE A 95 13.04 -9.36 -23.38
N THR A 96 12.09 -10.28 -23.40
CA THR A 96 11.76 -11.06 -24.61
C THR A 96 10.49 -10.57 -25.32
N GLY A 97 9.65 -9.77 -24.64
CA GLY A 97 8.35 -9.35 -25.15
C GLY A 97 7.33 -10.49 -25.29
N VAL A 98 7.65 -11.69 -24.79
CA VAL A 98 6.80 -12.89 -24.87
C VAL A 98 6.13 -13.14 -23.52
N SER A 99 4.88 -13.60 -23.56
CA SER A 99 4.17 -14.03 -22.35
C SER A 99 4.40 -15.50 -22.06
N ASP A 100 4.75 -15.82 -20.82
CA ASP A 100 4.85 -17.20 -20.31
C ASP A 100 3.49 -17.77 -19.88
N CYS A 101 2.42 -16.97 -19.92
CA CYS A 101 1.09 -17.36 -19.47
C CYS A 101 0.54 -18.62 -20.15
N PRO A 102 0.69 -18.83 -21.49
CA PRO A 102 0.20 -20.05 -22.14
C PRO A 102 0.80 -21.33 -21.56
N GLN A 103 2.09 -21.30 -21.18
CA GLN A 103 2.79 -22.43 -20.57
C GLN A 103 2.38 -22.67 -19.11
N ARG A 104 1.73 -21.67 -18.50
CA ARG A 104 1.37 -21.62 -17.08
C ARG A 104 -0.14 -21.69 -16.84
N SER A 105 -0.92 -22.03 -17.86
CA SER A 105 -2.38 -22.16 -17.79
C SER A 105 -2.87 -23.16 -16.73
N ASN A 106 -2.09 -24.21 -16.44
CA ASN A 106 -2.42 -25.18 -15.39
C ASN A 106 -2.49 -24.57 -13.99
N TYR A 107 -1.88 -23.41 -13.77
CA TYR A 107 -1.90 -22.72 -12.49
C TYR A 107 -3.12 -21.80 -12.32
N CYS A 108 -3.94 -21.60 -13.35
CA CYS A 108 -5.15 -20.76 -13.28
C CYS A 108 -6.13 -21.26 -12.19
N THR A 109 -6.18 -22.59 -11.97
CA THR A 109 -7.02 -23.21 -10.94
C THR A 109 -6.26 -23.53 -9.65
N HIS A 110 -4.93 -23.40 -9.65
CA HIS A 110 -4.12 -23.79 -8.51
C HIS A 110 -4.21 -22.74 -7.39
N PRO A 111 -4.64 -23.08 -6.17
CA PRO A 111 -5.00 -22.10 -5.14
C PRO A 111 -3.84 -21.17 -4.75
N LEU A 112 -2.61 -21.69 -4.72
CA LEU A 112 -1.40 -20.90 -4.41
C LEU A 112 -1.04 -19.88 -5.50
N TYR A 113 -1.36 -20.18 -6.77
CA TYR A 113 -0.95 -19.36 -7.92
C TYR A 113 -2.11 -18.58 -8.53
N ARG A 114 -3.34 -18.81 -8.08
CA ARG A 114 -4.54 -18.19 -8.60
C ARG A 114 -4.49 -16.67 -8.55
N SER A 115 -3.99 -16.09 -7.47
CA SER A 115 -3.82 -14.63 -7.33
C SER A 115 -2.82 -14.08 -8.36
N VAL A 116 -1.69 -14.76 -8.55
CA VAL A 116 -0.66 -14.41 -9.53
C VAL A 116 -1.22 -14.50 -10.95
N MET A 117 -2.01 -15.54 -11.23
CA MET A 117 -2.65 -15.77 -12.52
C MET A 117 -3.75 -14.74 -12.83
N ILE A 118 -4.50 -14.29 -11.83
CA ILE A 118 -5.47 -13.19 -11.99
C ILE A 118 -4.77 -11.88 -12.37
N MET A 119 -3.58 -11.61 -11.80
CA MET A 119 -2.87 -10.35 -12.05
C MET A 119 -2.08 -10.37 -13.37
N GLN A 120 -1.38 -11.47 -13.65
CA GLN A 120 -0.43 -11.54 -14.76
C GLN A 120 -0.96 -12.25 -16.00
N CYS A 121 -1.92 -13.15 -15.85
CA CYS A 121 -2.40 -14.03 -16.92
C CYS A 121 -3.92 -13.99 -17.06
N SER A 122 -4.53 -12.83 -16.82
CA SER A 122 -5.99 -12.66 -16.76
C SER A 122 -6.69 -13.11 -18.03
N LYS A 123 -6.06 -12.88 -19.20
CA LYS A 123 -6.58 -13.28 -20.50
C LYS A 123 -6.39 -14.78 -20.74
N THR A 124 -5.20 -15.33 -20.52
CA THR A 124 -4.93 -16.77 -20.69
C THR A 124 -5.83 -17.62 -19.77
N CYS A 125 -6.10 -17.14 -18.56
CA CYS A 125 -6.93 -17.85 -17.60
C CYS A 125 -8.44 -17.57 -17.73
N GLY A 126 -8.86 -16.70 -18.65
CA GLY A 126 -10.27 -16.37 -18.85
C GLY A 126 -10.92 -15.62 -17.67
N PHE A 127 -10.14 -14.86 -16.90
CA PHE A 127 -10.66 -14.06 -15.78
C PHE A 127 -11.24 -12.72 -16.22
N CYS A 128 -11.12 -12.39 -17.50
CA CYS A 128 -11.66 -11.20 -18.12
C CYS A 128 -12.12 -11.52 -19.55
N THR A 129 -13.02 -10.68 -20.06
CA THR A 129 -13.62 -10.76 -21.40
C THR A 129 -13.45 -9.44 -22.12
#